data_AF-A0A2V9UYE6-F1
#
_entry.id   AF-A0A2V9UYE6-F1
#
_cell.length_a   1.000
_cell.length_b   1.000
_cell.length_c   1.000
_cell.angle_alpha   90.00
_cell.angle_beta   90.00
_cell.angle_gamma   90.00
#
_symmetry.space_group_name_H-M   'P 1'
#
loop_
_entity.id
_entity.type
_entity.pdbx_description
1 polymer ?
#
loop_
_entity_poly.entity_id
_entity_poly.type
_entity_poly.pdbx_seq_one_letter_code
_entity_poly.pdbx_strand_id
1 'polypeptide(L)'
;TPGQAVDGIFYWTGKGLNWDAYGHHPSGSNPNAPYACVPDSNGYYTSNLTAINYYEWCQDHNKPLEKAPFGNVATGGPATLPDATILANGAWFGGSPYLGPEATIRAVGFTGTTPPSGTIANPPTEEAGFAYMWHSHNEREITTNNIFPGGMMMMMLVDSREFPIDESN
;
A
#
# COMPACT_ATOMS: atom_id res chain seq x y z
N THR A 1 25.79 -7.35 -12.81
CA THR A 1 26.27 -6.96 -14.16
C THR A 1 25.21 -6.09 -14.80
N PRO A 2 25.51 -5.03 -15.56
CA PRO A 2 24.47 -4.24 -16.24
C PRO A 2 23.58 -5.14 -17.12
N GLY A 3 22.26 -4.91 -17.10
CA GLY A 3 21.29 -5.70 -17.87
C GLY A 3 20.75 -6.98 -17.19
N GLN A 4 20.93 -7.13 -15.88
CA GLN A 4 20.31 -8.20 -15.10
C GLN A 4 19.15 -7.66 -14.26
N ALA A 5 18.07 -8.46 -14.15
CA ALA A 5 17.10 -8.28 -13.09
C ALA A 5 17.75 -8.71 -11.77
N VAL A 6 17.56 -7.90 -10.73
CA VAL A 6 18.00 -8.19 -9.37
C VAL A 6 16.80 -7.97 -8.46
N ASP A 7 16.54 -8.96 -7.62
CA ASP A 7 15.54 -8.85 -6.57
C ASP A 7 16.19 -8.18 -5.35
N GLY A 8 15.53 -7.15 -4.83
CA GLY A 8 15.98 -6.40 -3.68
C GLY A 8 14.83 -6.22 -2.70
N ILE A 9 15.07 -6.55 -1.43
CA ILE A 9 14.11 -6.34 -0.35
C ILE A 9 14.53 -5.08 0.41
N PHE A 10 13.58 -4.17 0.61
CA PHE A 10 13.78 -2.93 1.35
C PHE A 10 12.73 -2.81 2.43
N TYR A 11 13.11 -2.24 3.59
CA TYR A 11 12.15 -1.92 4.62
C TYR A 11 11.44 -0.61 4.31
N TRP A 12 10.12 -0.70 4.21
CA TRP A 12 9.22 0.45 4.09
C TRP A 12 8.43 0.62 5.40
N THR A 13 8.26 1.87 5.85
CA THR A 13 7.69 2.15 7.18
C THR A 13 6.57 3.19 7.17
N GLY A 14 6.29 3.80 6.02
CA GLY A 14 5.39 4.95 5.90
C GLY A 14 5.89 6.23 6.59
N LYS A 15 7.07 6.25 7.23
CA LYS A 15 7.58 7.45 7.90
C LYS A 15 7.70 8.61 6.91
N GLY A 16 7.08 9.73 7.28
CA GLY A 16 7.10 10.96 6.47
C GLY A 16 5.90 11.11 5.53
N LEU A 17 5.00 10.13 5.48
CA LEU A 17 3.73 10.25 4.75
C LEU A 17 2.81 11.28 5.39
N ASN A 18 2.82 11.40 6.73
CA ASN A 18 1.94 12.25 7.50
C ASN A 18 0.46 11.85 7.43
N TRP A 19 0.18 10.58 7.09
CA TRP A 19 -1.14 9.97 7.11
C TRP A 19 -1.00 8.46 7.36
N ASP A 20 -2.08 7.85 7.84
CA ASP A 20 -2.09 6.44 8.22
C ASP A 20 -2.27 5.52 7.01
N ALA A 21 -1.17 4.93 6.53
CA ALA A 21 -1.18 4.00 5.41
C ALA A 21 -2.09 2.80 5.61
N TYR A 22 -2.32 2.36 6.85
CA TYR A 22 -3.11 1.18 7.21
C TYR A 22 -4.53 1.56 7.64
N GLY A 23 -4.88 2.85 7.56
CA GLY A 23 -6.25 3.33 7.76
C GLY A 23 -6.84 2.99 9.12
N HIS A 24 -6.06 3.06 10.20
CA HIS A 24 -6.56 2.80 11.55
C HIS A 24 -7.68 3.77 11.92
N HIS A 25 -8.68 3.26 12.64
CA HIS A 25 -9.85 4.02 13.04
C HIS A 25 -10.12 3.79 14.53
N PRO A 26 -9.79 4.75 15.42
CA PRO A 26 -9.89 4.57 16.88
C PRO A 26 -11.31 4.26 17.37
N SER A 27 -12.30 4.80 16.65
CA SER A 27 -13.73 4.63 16.90
C SER A 27 -14.38 3.64 15.92
N GLY A 28 -13.59 2.89 15.17
CA GLY A 28 -14.07 1.91 14.20
C GLY A 28 -14.77 0.74 14.88
N SER A 29 -15.81 0.20 14.23
CA SER A 29 -16.58 -0.95 14.73
C SER A 29 -15.92 -2.30 14.45
N ASN A 30 -14.85 -2.33 13.63
CA ASN A 30 -14.08 -3.53 13.33
C ASN A 30 -13.01 -3.71 14.44
N PRO A 31 -12.93 -4.89 15.08
CA PRO A 31 -11.92 -5.18 16.11
C PRO A 31 -10.46 -4.99 15.67
N ASN A 32 -10.18 -5.05 14.37
CA ASN A 32 -8.85 -4.83 13.79
C ASN A 32 -8.61 -3.37 13.36
N ALA A 33 -9.59 -2.48 13.51
CA ALA A 33 -9.43 -1.05 13.21
C ALA A 33 -8.64 -0.26 14.27
N PRO A 34 -8.80 -0.54 15.57
CA PRO A 34 -7.98 0.07 16.59
C PRO A 34 -6.73 -0.79 16.85
N TYR A 35 -5.62 -0.51 16.18
CA TYR A 35 -4.31 -0.97 16.64
C TYR A 35 -3.64 0.14 17.44
N ALA A 36 -3.19 -0.19 18.65
CA ALA A 36 -2.42 0.73 19.47
C ALA A 36 -0.96 0.78 18.99
N CYS A 37 -0.38 1.98 18.91
CA CYS A 37 1.03 2.17 18.58
C CYS A 37 1.71 2.96 19.70
N VAL A 38 2.53 2.27 20.48
CA VAL A 38 3.39 2.87 21.49
C VAL A 38 4.79 3.00 20.90
N PRO A 39 5.27 4.23 20.61
CA PRO A 39 6.55 4.42 19.95
C PRO A 39 7.73 4.07 20.86
N ASP A 40 8.78 3.51 20.26
CA ASP A 40 10.12 3.44 20.85
C ASP A 40 10.87 4.79 20.78
N SER A 41 12.15 4.80 21.17
CA SER A 41 12.97 6.01 21.14
C SER A 41 13.18 6.60 19.75
N ASN A 42 12.94 5.82 18.69
CA ASN A 42 13.06 6.24 17.30
C ASN A 42 11.71 6.64 16.68
N GLY A 43 10.58 6.35 17.36
CA GLY A 43 9.22 6.66 16.94
C GLY A 43 8.46 5.49 16.29
N TYR A 44 9.03 4.29 16.29
CA TYR A 44 8.43 3.10 15.66
C TYR A 44 7.81 2.17 16.71
N TYR A 45 6.84 1.36 16.30
CA TYR A 45 6.31 0.30 17.16
C TYR A 45 7.21 -0.93 17.17
N THR A 46 8.02 -1.11 18.21
CA THR A 46 8.98 -2.23 18.28
C THR A 46 8.80 -3.13 19.50
N SER A 47 7.74 -2.92 20.30
CA SER A 47 7.51 -3.65 21.55
C SER A 47 7.07 -5.10 21.34
N ASN A 48 6.54 -5.46 20.17
CA ASN A 48 6.10 -6.82 19.84
C ASN A 48 6.48 -7.21 18.41
N LEU A 49 7.50 -8.07 18.27
CA LEU A 49 8.03 -8.55 17.00
C LEU A 49 7.02 -9.34 16.14
N THR A 50 5.99 -9.92 16.75
CA THR A 50 4.98 -10.72 16.04
C THR A 50 3.71 -9.94 15.74
N ALA A 51 3.60 -8.69 16.20
CA ALA A 51 2.46 -7.85 15.89
C ALA A 51 2.46 -7.43 14.43
N ILE A 52 1.26 -7.27 13.87
CA ILE A 52 1.04 -6.85 12.48
C ILE A 52 1.56 -5.43 12.23
N ASN A 53 1.41 -4.55 13.22
CA ASN A 53 1.90 -3.18 13.19
C ASN A 53 3.36 -3.01 13.63
N TYR A 54 4.12 -4.11 13.71
CA TYR A 54 5.55 -4.03 14.02
C TYR A 54 6.28 -3.15 12.99
N TYR A 55 7.05 -2.18 13.50
CA TYR A 55 7.84 -1.21 12.75
C TYR A 55 7.04 -0.11 12.04
N GLU A 56 5.75 0.01 12.30
CA GLU A 56 4.95 1.14 11.83
C GLU A 56 5.37 2.46 12.51
N TRP A 57 5.23 3.56 11.77
CA TRP A 57 5.49 4.90 12.26
C TRP A 57 4.34 5.41 13.13
N CYS A 58 4.49 5.36 14.45
CA CYS A 58 3.38 5.64 15.37
C CYS A 58 2.83 7.08 15.29
N GLN A 59 3.61 8.04 14.80
CA GLN A 59 3.10 9.41 14.67
C GLN A 59 2.00 9.53 13.62
N ASP A 60 1.92 8.60 12.66
CA ASP A 60 0.94 8.66 11.58
C ASP A 60 -0.32 7.84 11.85
N HIS A 61 -0.34 7.04 12.92
CA HIS A 61 -1.52 6.28 13.35
C HIS A 61 -2.76 7.15 13.50
N ASN A 62 -3.86 6.68 12.94
CA ASN A 62 -5.18 7.31 12.96
C ASN A 62 -5.26 8.67 12.23
N LYS A 63 -4.22 9.09 11.52
CA LYS A 63 -4.30 10.29 10.68
C LYS A 63 -5.07 9.96 9.39
N PRO A 64 -6.25 10.55 9.16
CA PRO A 64 -7.06 10.24 8.01
C PRO A 64 -6.40 10.73 6.72
N LEU A 65 -6.47 9.92 5.66
CA LEU A 65 -6.12 10.36 4.31
C LEU A 65 -7.34 10.98 3.62
N GLU A 66 -8.47 10.28 3.67
CA GLU A 66 -9.67 10.65 2.93
C GLU A 66 -10.52 11.66 3.69
N LYS A 67 -11.05 12.64 2.95
CA LYS A 67 -11.98 13.64 3.47
C LYS A 67 -13.35 13.05 3.77
N ALA A 68 -13.81 12.11 2.95
CA ALA A 68 -15.15 11.50 3.04
C ALA A 68 -15.12 10.03 2.53
N PRO A 69 -14.55 9.10 3.30
CA PRO A 69 -14.47 7.68 2.92
C PRO A 69 -15.85 6.98 3.00
N PHE A 70 -16.04 5.90 2.24
CA PHE A 70 -17.27 5.08 2.27
C PHE A 70 -17.23 3.96 3.34
N GLY A 71 -16.05 3.56 3.80
CA GLY A 71 -15.84 2.42 4.69
C GLY A 71 -15.41 2.76 6.12
N ASN A 72 -15.01 1.74 6.86
CA ASN A 72 -14.58 1.85 8.26
C ASN A 72 -13.10 2.26 8.39
N VAL A 73 -12.80 3.46 7.92
CA VAL A 73 -11.50 4.14 8.02
C VAL A 73 -11.69 5.57 8.53
N ALA A 74 -10.64 6.21 9.03
CA ALA A 74 -10.73 7.56 9.57
C ALA A 74 -11.12 8.59 8.48
N THR A 75 -11.91 9.59 8.86
CA THR A 75 -12.43 10.65 7.98
C THR A 75 -11.84 12.02 8.32
N GLY A 76 -11.96 12.99 7.40
CA GLY A 76 -11.49 14.37 7.59
C GLY A 76 -10.06 14.64 7.13
N GLY A 77 -9.49 13.73 6.34
CA GLY A 77 -8.18 13.90 5.72
C GLY A 77 -8.16 14.90 4.56
N PRO A 78 -6.97 15.18 3.99
CA PRO A 78 -6.81 16.20 2.95
C PRO A 78 -7.26 15.75 1.55
N ALA A 79 -7.38 14.43 1.30
CA ALA A 79 -7.63 13.90 -0.04
C ALA A 79 -9.12 13.66 -0.30
N THR A 80 -9.61 14.07 -1.47
CA THR A 80 -10.91 13.63 -1.99
C THR A 80 -10.65 12.69 -3.15
N LEU A 81 -11.00 11.42 -3.00
CA LEU A 81 -10.85 10.46 -4.08
C LEU A 81 -11.94 10.68 -5.15
N PRO A 82 -11.62 10.50 -6.44
CA PRO A 82 -12.62 10.46 -7.49
C PRO A 82 -13.57 9.28 -7.27
N ASP A 83 -14.81 9.43 -7.75
CA ASP A 83 -15.78 8.33 -7.76
C ASP A 83 -15.23 7.18 -8.61
N ALA A 84 -15.15 5.98 -8.03
CA ALA A 84 -14.61 4.83 -8.73
C ALA A 84 -15.45 4.43 -9.96
N THR A 85 -16.71 4.84 -10.04
CA THR A 85 -17.60 4.54 -11.17
C THR A 85 -17.35 5.43 -12.39
N ILE A 86 -16.61 6.53 -12.24
CA ILE A 86 -16.23 7.42 -13.35
C ILE A 86 -14.78 7.19 -13.82
N LEU A 87 -14.08 6.24 -13.21
CA LEU A 87 -12.71 5.88 -13.55
C LEU A 87 -12.61 4.47 -14.14
N ALA A 88 -11.59 4.27 -14.99
CA ALA A 88 -11.10 2.95 -15.31
C ALA A 88 -9.88 2.65 -14.41
N ASN A 89 -10.08 1.79 -13.41
CA ASN A 89 -9.00 1.41 -12.49
C ASN A 89 -8.03 0.45 -13.18
N GLY A 90 -6.73 0.71 -13.01
CA GLY A 90 -5.68 -0.20 -13.50
C GLY A 90 -5.64 -1.50 -12.69
N ALA A 91 -5.12 -2.57 -13.28
CA ALA A 91 -5.08 -3.90 -12.66
C ALA A 91 -4.33 -3.95 -11.32
N TRP A 92 -3.40 -3.01 -11.08
CA TRP A 92 -2.61 -2.91 -9.85
C TRP A 92 -3.26 -2.06 -8.76
N PHE A 93 -4.40 -1.42 -9.02
CA PHE A 93 -5.12 -0.67 -7.98
C PHE A 93 -6.01 -1.62 -7.18
N GLY A 94 -5.66 -1.85 -5.91
CA GLY A 94 -6.40 -2.75 -5.01
C GLY A 94 -7.78 -2.24 -4.58
N GLY A 95 -8.18 -1.05 -5.01
CA GLY A 95 -9.51 -0.49 -4.77
C GLY A 95 -9.58 0.53 -3.63
N SER A 96 -8.50 0.68 -2.85
CA SER A 96 -8.38 1.71 -1.82
C SER A 96 -7.00 2.36 -1.87
N PRO A 97 -6.80 3.55 -1.28
CA PRO A 97 -5.48 4.15 -1.15
C PRO A 97 -4.67 3.57 0.02
N TYR A 98 -5.26 2.69 0.85
CA TYR A 98 -4.59 2.12 2.01
C TYR A 98 -3.81 0.87 1.65
N LEU A 99 -2.73 0.63 2.40
CA LEU A 99 -1.85 -0.51 2.26
C LEU A 99 -2.47 -1.73 2.95
N GLY A 100 -2.43 -2.85 2.25
CA GLY A 100 -2.77 -4.15 2.80
C GLY A 100 -4.25 -4.50 2.70
N PRO A 101 -4.56 -5.79 2.92
CA PRO A 101 -5.85 -6.37 2.61
C PRO A 101 -6.90 -5.92 3.61
N GLU A 102 -6.51 -5.82 4.88
CA GLU A 102 -7.42 -5.50 5.96
C GLU A 102 -7.95 -4.06 5.81
N ALA A 103 -7.06 -3.08 5.62
CA ALA A 103 -7.45 -1.68 5.45
C ALA A 103 -8.29 -1.47 4.18
N THR A 104 -7.92 -2.14 3.10
CA THR A 104 -8.66 -2.11 1.83
C THR A 104 -10.07 -2.69 1.98
N ILE A 105 -10.21 -3.85 2.62
CA ILE A 105 -11.53 -4.46 2.88
C ILE A 105 -12.38 -3.56 3.77
N ARG A 106 -11.79 -2.91 4.79
CA ARG A 106 -12.53 -1.94 5.61
C ARG A 106 -12.99 -0.73 4.81
N ALA A 107 -12.17 -0.23 3.89
CA ALA A 107 -12.47 0.95 3.10
C ALA A 107 -13.55 0.69 2.04
N VAL A 108 -13.47 -0.44 1.33
CA VAL A 108 -14.26 -0.67 0.10
C VAL A 108 -14.80 -2.10 -0.06
N GLY A 109 -14.56 -3.00 0.90
CA GLY A 109 -15.05 -4.38 0.89
C GLY A 109 -14.16 -5.38 0.13
N PHE A 110 -14.53 -6.67 0.21
CA PHE A 110 -13.75 -7.79 -0.36
C PHE A 110 -13.64 -7.77 -1.89
N THR A 111 -14.54 -7.09 -2.58
CA THR A 111 -14.50 -6.94 -4.04
C THR A 111 -13.72 -5.71 -4.50
N GLY A 112 -13.32 -4.84 -3.56
CA GLY A 112 -12.71 -3.56 -3.85
C GLY A 112 -13.67 -2.64 -4.62
N THR A 113 -13.10 -1.68 -5.37
CA THR A 113 -13.82 -0.82 -6.30
C THR A 113 -13.80 -1.35 -7.73
N THR A 114 -13.58 -2.65 -7.90
CA THR A 114 -13.37 -3.25 -9.21
C THR A 114 -14.69 -3.49 -9.94
N PRO A 115 -14.81 -3.12 -11.22
CA PRO A 115 -15.96 -3.53 -12.03
C PRO A 115 -16.04 -5.07 -12.14
N PRO A 116 -17.24 -5.66 -12.29
CA PRO A 116 -17.47 -7.12 -12.30
C PRO A 116 -16.68 -7.95 -13.32
N SER A 117 -15.94 -7.34 -14.25
CA SER A 117 -15.16 -8.01 -15.30
C SER A 117 -13.73 -7.48 -15.44
N GLY A 118 -13.20 -6.75 -14.45
CA GLY A 118 -11.83 -6.24 -14.48
C GLY A 118 -10.82 -7.31 -14.04
N THR A 119 -9.67 -7.38 -14.73
CA THR A 119 -8.50 -8.11 -14.21
C THR A 119 -7.92 -7.34 -13.03
N ILE A 120 -7.73 -8.00 -11.90
CA ILE A 120 -7.09 -7.44 -10.70
C ILE A 120 -5.84 -8.26 -10.44
N ALA A 121 -4.69 -7.61 -10.55
CA ALA A 121 -3.39 -8.20 -10.21
C ALA A 121 -3.02 -7.97 -8.74
N ASN A 122 -3.76 -7.09 -8.04
CA ASN A 122 -3.50 -6.69 -6.66
C ASN A 122 -4.80 -6.68 -5.82
N PRO A 123 -5.44 -7.84 -5.57
CA PRO A 123 -6.79 -7.88 -5.03
C PRO A 123 -6.84 -7.58 -3.52
N PRO A 124 -7.96 -6.99 -3.01
CA PRO A 124 -8.18 -6.75 -1.58
C PRO A 124 -8.00 -7.96 -0.66
N THR A 125 -8.11 -9.17 -1.21
CA THR A 125 -8.10 -10.42 -0.44
C THR A 125 -6.76 -11.15 -0.44
N GLU A 126 -5.81 -10.75 -1.29
CA GLU A 126 -4.54 -11.49 -1.45
C GLU A 126 -3.30 -10.62 -1.22
N GLU A 127 -3.33 -9.32 -1.49
CA GLU A 127 -2.12 -8.48 -1.35
C GLU A 127 -2.48 -7.03 -0.99
N ALA A 128 -3.15 -6.33 -1.91
CA ALA A 128 -3.45 -4.90 -1.78
C ALA A 128 -2.21 -4.05 -1.42
N GLY A 129 -1.08 -4.38 -2.05
CA GLY A 129 0.19 -3.66 -1.91
C GLY A 129 0.22 -2.32 -2.63
N PHE A 130 1.22 -1.50 -2.34
CA PHE A 130 1.51 -0.31 -3.14
C PHE A 130 2.46 -0.65 -4.28
N ALA A 131 1.98 -0.45 -5.50
CA ALA A 131 2.74 -0.74 -6.70
C ALA A 131 3.40 0.53 -7.26
N TYR A 132 4.73 0.49 -7.39
CA TYR A 132 5.55 1.56 -7.93
C TYR A 132 6.29 1.09 -9.17
N MET A 133 6.53 2.03 -10.09
CA MET A 133 7.53 1.82 -11.14
C MET A 133 8.90 2.19 -10.58
N TRP A 134 9.83 1.24 -10.61
CA TRP A 134 11.23 1.52 -10.32
C TRP A 134 12.00 1.51 -11.64
N HIS A 135 12.58 2.64 -12.01
CA HIS A 135 13.22 2.76 -13.32
C HIS A 135 14.42 3.71 -13.30
N SER A 136 15.26 3.62 -14.34
CA SER A 136 16.29 4.62 -14.57
C SER A 136 15.68 5.98 -14.89
N HIS A 137 16.30 7.04 -14.38
CA HIS A 137 15.96 8.42 -14.74
C HIS A 137 16.58 8.86 -16.08
N ASN A 138 17.44 8.03 -16.69
CA ASN A 138 17.94 8.26 -18.03
C ASN A 138 16.98 7.65 -19.05
N GLU A 139 16.35 8.49 -19.88
CA GLU A 139 15.34 8.06 -20.85
C GLU A 139 15.84 6.99 -21.81
N ARG A 140 17.13 7.03 -22.20
CA ARG A 140 17.73 5.99 -23.05
C ARG A 140 17.74 4.62 -22.41
N GLU A 141 17.80 4.57 -21.09
CA GLU A 141 17.89 3.34 -20.32
C GLU A 141 16.54 2.70 -20.07
N ILE A 142 15.41 3.35 -20.37
CA ILE A 142 14.05 2.78 -20.26
C ILE A 142 13.46 2.36 -21.61
N THR A 143 14.31 2.13 -22.60
CA THR A 143 13.91 1.65 -23.93
C THR A 143 14.74 0.43 -24.34
N THR A 144 14.12 -0.47 -25.10
CA THR A 144 14.81 -1.57 -25.77
C THR A 144 14.76 -1.30 -27.28
N ASN A 145 15.92 -1.11 -27.92
CA ASN A 145 16.00 -0.77 -29.35
C ASN A 145 15.18 0.49 -29.74
N ASN A 146 15.20 1.55 -28.91
CA ASN A 146 14.41 2.77 -29.07
C ASN A 146 12.88 2.59 -29.00
N ILE A 147 12.40 1.50 -28.40
CA ILE A 147 10.97 1.25 -28.16
C ILE A 147 10.71 1.22 -26.65
N PHE A 148 9.68 1.95 -26.22
CA PHE A 148 9.19 2.00 -24.83
C PHE A 148 7.90 1.15 -24.69
N PRO A 149 7.66 0.50 -23.53
CA PRO A 149 8.54 0.34 -22.37
C PRO A 149 9.62 -0.74 -22.58
N GLY A 150 10.81 -0.53 -22.01
CA GLY A 150 11.92 -1.50 -22.09
C GLY A 150 13.12 -1.13 -21.21
N GLY A 151 14.25 -1.79 -21.42
CA GLY A 151 15.49 -1.50 -20.70
C GLY A 151 15.42 -1.75 -19.18
N MET A 152 15.93 -0.79 -18.41
CA MET A 152 16.06 -0.80 -16.96
C MET A 152 14.83 -0.20 -16.27
N MET A 153 13.79 -1.01 -16.19
CA MET A 153 12.60 -0.75 -15.40
C MET A 153 12.08 -2.05 -14.79
N MET A 154 11.53 -1.97 -13.59
CA MET A 154 10.88 -3.06 -12.89
C MET A 154 9.68 -2.52 -12.11
N MET A 155 8.80 -3.44 -11.70
CA MET A 155 7.78 -3.12 -10.71
C MET A 155 8.38 -3.30 -9.33
N MET A 156 8.10 -2.39 -8.41
CA MET A 156 8.39 -2.54 -6.99
C MET A 156 7.06 -2.57 -6.25
N LEU A 157 6.82 -3.64 -5.51
CA LEU A 157 5.66 -3.78 -4.63
C LEU A 157 6.11 -3.52 -3.19
N VAL A 158 5.32 -2.71 -2.49
CA VAL A 158 5.38 -2.60 -1.04
C VAL A 158 4.18 -3.36 -0.49
N ASP A 159 4.45 -4.47 0.17
CA ASP A 159 3.41 -5.29 0.76
C ASP A 159 3.30 -5.05 2.26
N SER A 160 2.09 -5.28 2.76
CA SER A 160 1.83 -5.21 4.19
C SER A 160 2.38 -6.46 4.89
N ARG A 161 2.61 -6.39 6.20
CA ARG A 161 3.29 -7.45 6.97
C ARG A 161 2.54 -8.79 6.96
N GLU A 162 1.25 -8.76 6.62
CA GLU A 162 0.37 -9.90 6.39
C GLU A 162 0.92 -10.88 5.36
N PHE A 163 1.76 -10.41 4.44
CA PHE A 163 2.36 -11.20 3.36
C PHE A 163 3.86 -11.32 3.55
N PRO A 164 4.34 -12.36 4.27
CA PRO A 164 5.75 -12.65 4.38
C PRO A 164 6.32 -13.02 3.00
N ILE A 165 7.41 -12.35 2.63
CA ILE A 165 8.19 -12.72 1.46
C ILE A 165 9.01 -13.96 1.83
N ASP A 166 8.95 -15.00 0.99
CA ASP A 166 9.80 -16.18 1.15
C ASP A 166 11.24 -15.84 0.76
N GLU A 167 12.14 -15.87 1.75
CA GLU A 167 13.56 -15.57 1.59
C GLU A 167 14.45 -16.82 1.47
N SER A 168 13.86 -18.02 1.31
CA SER A 168 14.59 -19.31 1.38
C SER A 168 15.37 -19.73 0.12
N ASN A 169 15.63 -18.78 -0.80
CA ASN A 169 16.38 -19.03 -2.05
C ASN A 169 17.83 -19.49 -1.83
#